data_AF-A0A957ZLH8-F1
#
_entry.id   AF-A0A957ZLH8-F1
#
_cell.length_a   1.000
_cell.length_b   1.000
_cell.length_c   1.000
_cell.angle_alpha   90.00
_cell.angle_beta   90.00
_cell.angle_gamma   90.00
#
_symmetry.space_group_name_H-M   'P 1'
#
loop_
_entity.id
_entity.type
_entity.pdbx_description
1 polymer ?
#
loop_
_entity_poly.entity_id
_entity_poly.type
_entity_poly.pdbx_seq_one_letter_code
_entity_poly.pdbx_strand_id
1 'polypeptide(L)'
;MSTQENKPAGFHTRQEIYSQPEAWQGVLEVLDGATGALVTLIERGGYEQVVFTGCGSTYYLSIAAAAVMQRVAGVRSLGLPASEVWLNSTALPPAQRTLLVA
;
A
#
# COMPACT_ATOMS: atom_id res chain seq x y z
N MET A 1 -22.74 22.48 -25.61
CA MET A 1 -21.62 23.13 -24.87
C MET A 1 -21.82 22.81 -23.40
N SER A 2 -21.04 21.88 -22.86
CA SER A 2 -21.10 21.52 -21.43
C SER A 2 -20.46 22.63 -20.62
N THR A 3 -21.24 23.28 -19.76
CA THR A 3 -20.75 24.20 -18.73
C THR A 3 -19.83 23.41 -17.80
N GLN A 4 -18.52 23.66 -17.85
CA GLN A 4 -17.64 23.24 -16.75
C GLN A 4 -18.02 24.11 -15.54
N GLU A 5 -18.65 23.49 -14.54
CA GLU A 5 -18.87 24.11 -13.24
C GLU A 5 -17.52 24.51 -12.63
N ASN A 6 -17.35 25.80 -12.40
CA ASN A 6 -16.12 26.34 -11.81
C ASN A 6 -16.14 26.07 -10.30
N LYS A 7 -15.46 25.01 -9.87
CA LYS A 7 -15.42 24.57 -8.47
C LYS A 7 -14.54 25.51 -7.64
N PRO A 8 -14.93 25.83 -6.39
CA PRO A 8 -14.12 26.68 -5.52
C PRO A 8 -12.79 26.01 -5.15
N ALA A 9 -11.77 26.82 -4.82
CA ALA A 9 -10.48 26.32 -4.37
C ALA A 9 -10.63 25.34 -3.19
N GLY A 10 -9.96 24.19 -3.25
CA GLY A 10 -10.03 23.16 -2.22
C GLY A 10 -11.29 22.28 -2.24
N PHE A 11 -12.21 22.46 -3.21
CA PHE A 11 -13.43 21.64 -3.33
C PHE A 11 -13.13 20.14 -3.32
N HIS A 12 -12.19 19.70 -4.17
CA HIS A 12 -11.85 18.29 -4.34
C HIS A 12 -11.19 17.69 -3.09
N THR A 13 -10.15 18.32 -2.57
CA THR A 13 -9.45 17.84 -1.37
C THR A 13 -10.38 17.77 -0.15
N ARG A 14 -11.28 18.75 0.01
CA ARG A 14 -12.29 18.72 1.06
C ARG A 14 -13.20 17.50 0.92
N GLN A 15 -13.69 17.24 -0.29
CA GLN A 15 -14.54 16.09 -0.57
C GLN A 15 -13.80 14.78 -0.31
N GLU A 16 -12.56 14.65 -0.80
CA GLU A 16 -11.70 13.47 -0.62
C GLU A 16 -11.45 13.17 0.86
N ILE A 17 -11.16 14.19 1.67
CA ILE A 17 -10.93 14.03 3.11
C ILE A 17 -12.19 13.55 3.83
N TYR A 18 -13.35 14.15 3.51
CA TYR A 18 -14.60 13.82 4.18
C TYR A 18 -15.22 12.50 3.72
N SER A 19 -14.88 12.01 2.52
CA SER A 19 -15.34 10.70 2.03
C SER A 19 -14.50 9.52 2.51
N GLN A 20 -13.49 9.74 3.36
CA GLN A 20 -12.62 8.65 3.83
C GLN A 20 -13.36 7.55 4.60
N PRO A 21 -14.35 7.83 5.47
CA PRO A 21 -15.11 6.77 6.14
C PRO A 21 -15.79 5.81 5.15
N GLU A 22 -16.44 6.35 4.12
CA GLU A 22 -17.09 5.56 3.07
C GLU A 22 -16.06 4.82 2.21
N ALA A 23 -14.93 5.47 1.90
CA ALA A 23 -13.84 4.83 1.18
C ALA A 23 -13.26 3.64 1.97
N TRP A 24 -13.11 3.76 3.29
CA TRP A 24 -12.62 2.67 4.13
C TRP A 24 -13.61 1.51 4.19
N GLN A 25 -14.91 1.79 4.28
CA GLN A 25 -15.94 0.75 4.20
C GLN A 25 -15.84 -0.01 2.86
N GLY A 26 -15.69 0.72 1.75
CA GLY A 26 -15.48 0.10 0.43
C GLY A 26 -14.21 -0.76 0.36
N VAL A 27 -13.12 -0.34 1.01
CA VAL A 27 -11.89 -1.14 1.11
C VAL A 27 -12.14 -2.45 1.86
N LEU A 28 -12.89 -2.42 2.97
CA LEU A 28 -13.21 -3.64 3.73
C LEU A 28 -14.04 -4.62 2.90
N GLU A 29 -15.02 -4.15 2.14
CA GLU A 29 -15.84 -4.99 1.25
C GLU A 29 -15.00 -5.65 0.15
N VAL A 30 -14.06 -4.92 -0.45
CA VAL A 30 -13.12 -5.49 -1.42
C VAL A 30 -12.23 -6.56 -0.76
N LEU A 31 -11.75 -6.32 0.46
CA LEU A 31 -10.92 -7.27 1.19
C LEU A 31 -11.68 -8.54 1.57
N ASP A 32 -12.93 -8.44 2.00
CA ASP A 32 -13.78 -9.60 2.29
C ASP A 32 -13.93 -10.49 1.05
N GLY A 33 -14.17 -9.89 -0.12
CA GLY A 33 -14.24 -10.62 -1.39
C GLY A 33 -12.90 -11.20 -1.85
N ALA A 34 -11.78 -10.58 -1.49
CA ALA A 34 -10.43 -11.00 -1.90
C ALA A 34 -9.73 -11.96 -0.93
N THR A 35 -10.27 -12.16 0.28
CA THR A 35 -9.60 -12.86 1.39
C THR A 35 -9.08 -14.24 0.98
N GLY A 36 -9.90 -15.06 0.29
CA GLY A 36 -9.47 -16.40 -0.12
C GLY A 36 -8.30 -16.40 -1.11
N ALA A 37 -8.27 -15.44 -2.04
CA ALA A 37 -7.18 -15.29 -3.00
C ALA A 37 -5.89 -14.80 -2.30
N LEU A 38 -6.01 -13.87 -1.34
CA LEU A 38 -4.89 -13.37 -0.56
C LEU A 38 -4.27 -14.46 0.31
N VAL A 39 -5.08 -15.26 1.01
CA VAL A 39 -4.59 -16.41 1.79
C VAL A 39 -3.85 -17.39 0.89
N THR A 40 -4.43 -17.73 -0.27
CA THR A 40 -3.80 -18.64 -1.24
C THR A 40 -2.46 -18.09 -1.74
N LEU A 41 -2.37 -16.79 -2.04
CA LEU A 41 -1.13 -16.14 -2.46
C LEU A 41 -0.05 -16.24 -1.39
N ILE A 42 -0.40 -15.97 -0.13
CA ILE A 42 0.54 -15.98 1.00
C ILE A 42 1.04 -17.40 1.26
N GLU A 43 0.14 -18.38 1.35
CA GLU A 43 0.49 -19.78 1.66
C GLU A 43 1.37 -20.41 0.56
N ARG A 44 1.01 -20.22 -0.71
CA ARG A 44 1.82 -20.74 -1.85
C ARG A 44 3.11 -19.95 -2.04
N GLY A 45 3.06 -18.68 -1.68
CA GLY A 45 4.13 -17.72 -1.84
C GLY A 45 5.32 -17.98 -0.93
N GLY A 46 5.12 -18.67 0.21
CA GLY A 46 6.19 -19.07 1.13
C GLY A 46 7.23 -17.97 1.35
N TYR A 47 6.75 -16.73 1.50
CA TYR A 47 7.58 -15.54 1.54
C TYR A 47 8.25 -15.41 2.90
N GLU A 48 9.54 -15.11 2.89
CA GLU A 48 10.35 -14.96 4.10
C GLU A 48 10.38 -13.51 4.58
N GLN A 49 10.08 -12.57 3.67
CA GLN A 49 9.99 -11.15 3.98
C GLN A 49 9.02 -10.43 3.02
N VAL A 50 8.54 -9.27 3.47
CA VAL A 50 7.72 -8.36 2.67
C VAL A 50 8.41 -7.01 2.51
N VAL A 51 8.47 -6.51 1.29
CA VAL A 51 8.93 -5.14 1.01
C VAL A 51 7.74 -4.36 0.48
N PHE A 52 7.37 -3.30 1.19
CA PHE A 52 6.41 -2.30 0.74
C PHE A 52 7.17 -1.15 0.10
N THR A 53 6.72 -0.66 -1.04
CA THR A 53 7.37 0.46 -1.73
C THR A 53 6.38 1.44 -2.34
N GLY A 54 6.79 2.70 -2.46
CA GLY A 54 5.99 3.78 -3.02
C GLY A 54 6.79 5.07 -3.09
N CYS A 55 6.23 6.11 -3.72
CA CYS A 55 6.82 7.45 -3.78
C CYS A 55 5.93 8.48 -3.07
N GLY A 56 6.53 9.56 -2.56
CA GLY A 56 5.78 10.63 -1.88
C GLY A 56 4.98 10.12 -0.68
N SER A 57 3.67 10.42 -0.63
CA SER A 57 2.78 9.98 0.45
C SER A 57 2.66 8.45 0.54
N THR A 58 2.73 7.73 -0.58
CA THR A 58 2.68 6.26 -0.61
C THR A 58 3.91 5.62 0.03
N TYR A 59 5.05 6.33 0.08
CA TYR A 59 6.20 5.87 0.86
C TYR A 59 5.88 5.87 2.37
N TYR A 60 5.22 6.90 2.89
CA TYR A 60 4.81 6.90 4.30
C TYR A 60 3.81 5.78 4.61
N LEU A 61 2.89 5.47 3.68
CA LEU A 61 2.02 4.30 3.79
C LEU A 61 2.83 2.99 3.82
N SER A 62 3.87 2.88 2.99
CA SER A 62 4.75 1.70 2.95
C SER A 62 5.46 1.47 4.29
N ILE A 63 5.95 2.54 4.93
CA ILE A 63 6.58 2.47 6.27
C ILE A 63 5.56 2.00 7.31
N ALA A 64 4.35 2.59 7.31
CA ALA A 64 3.30 2.21 8.24
C ALA A 64 2.86 0.74 8.05
N ALA A 65 2.66 0.31 6.80
CA ALA A 65 2.29 -1.06 6.47
C ALA A 65 3.36 -2.06 6.92
N ALA A 66 4.64 -1.76 6.69
CA ALA A 66 5.75 -2.59 7.15
C ALA A 66 5.76 -2.74 8.67
N ALA A 67 5.55 -1.65 9.42
CA ALA A 67 5.49 -1.68 10.87
C ALA A 67 4.32 -2.53 11.39
N VAL A 68 3.13 -2.37 10.80
CA VAL A 68 1.94 -3.16 11.16
C VAL A 68 2.15 -4.64 10.83
N MET A 69 2.64 -4.96 9.62
CA MET A 69 2.88 -6.33 9.20
C MET A 69 3.88 -7.03 10.12
N GLN A 70 4.98 -6.35 10.46
CA GLN A 70 5.97 -6.89 11.39
C GLN A 70 5.38 -7.09 12.79
N ARG A 71 4.55 -6.16 13.28
CA ARG A 71 3.96 -6.24 14.62
C ARG A 71 2.90 -7.33 14.73
N VAL A 72 2.04 -7.47 13.71
CA VAL A 72 0.86 -8.33 13.75
C VAL A 72 1.19 -9.74 13.27
N ALA A 73 1.91 -9.88 12.16
CA ALA A 73 2.19 -11.17 11.53
C ALA A 73 3.57 -11.73 11.90
N GLY A 74 4.45 -10.93 12.52
CA GLY A 74 5.82 -11.35 12.86
C GLY A 74 6.75 -11.55 11.65
N VAL A 75 6.29 -11.20 10.44
CA VAL A 75 7.06 -11.34 9.20
C VAL A 75 8.01 -10.16 9.05
N ARG A 76 9.27 -10.44 8.71
CA ARG A 76 10.25 -9.41 8.40
C ARG A 76 9.70 -8.51 7.29
N SER A 77 9.53 -7.22 7.61
CA SER A 77 8.88 -6.28 6.71
C SER A 77 9.65 -4.97 6.64
N LEU A 78 9.76 -4.38 5.45
CA LEU A 78 10.50 -3.14 5.19
C LEU A 78 9.67 -2.20 4.32
N GLY A 79 9.63 -0.92 4.67
CA GLY A 79 9.12 0.13 3.80
C GLY A 79 10.28 0.83 3.11
N LEU A 80 10.36 0.77 1.78
CA LEU A 80 11.44 1.37 1.00
C LEU A 80 10.89 2.40 0.00
N PRO A 81 11.53 3.56 -0.16
CA PRO A 81 11.11 4.53 -1.18
C PRO A 81 11.39 3.96 -2.57
N ALA A 82 10.42 4.08 -3.48
CA ALA A 82 10.49 3.48 -4.82
C ALA A 82 11.67 4.00 -5.64
N SER A 83 12.08 5.26 -5.44
CA SER A 83 13.25 5.84 -6.09
C SER A 83 14.55 5.14 -5.68
N GLU A 84 14.69 4.71 -4.42
CA GLU A 84 15.89 3.99 -3.97
C GLU A 84 15.90 2.56 -4.50
N VAL A 85 14.75 1.88 -4.50
CA VAL A 85 14.63 0.54 -5.10
C VAL A 85 15.01 0.58 -6.58
N TRP A 86 14.62 1.65 -7.29
CA TRP A 86 14.94 1.85 -8.70
C TRP A 86 16.42 2.20 -8.95
N LEU A 87 16.97 3.15 -8.20
CA LEU A 87 18.31 3.70 -8.45
C LEU A 87 19.43 2.86 -7.85
N ASN A 88 19.14 2.10 -6.79
CA ASN A 88 20.12 1.38 -6.01
C ASN A 88 19.70 -0.07 -5.79
N SER A 89 20.29 -0.98 -6.55
CA SER A 89 20.04 -2.43 -6.43
C SER A 89 20.36 -2.99 -5.04
N THR A 90 21.17 -2.29 -4.23
CA THR A 90 21.50 -2.68 -2.85
C THR A 90 20.47 -2.21 -1.82
N ALA A 91 19.49 -1.38 -2.22
CA ALA A 91 18.42 -0.94 -1.34
C ALA A 91 17.49 -2.10 -0.95
N LEU A 92 17.36 -3.10 -1.81
CA LEU A 92 16.64 -4.32 -1.47
C LEU A 92 17.45 -5.17 -0.48
N PRO A 93 16.82 -5.72 0.58
CA PRO A 93 17.47 -6.65 1.48
C PRO A 93 18.04 -7.87 0.73
N PRO A 94 19.01 -8.61 1.32
CA PRO A 94 19.59 -9.80 0.72
C PRO A 94 18.56 -10.78 0.16
N ALA A 95 18.95 -11.53 -0.87
CA ALA A 95 18.08 -12.44 -1.61
C ALA A 95 17.39 -13.47 -0.69
N GLN A 96 16.15 -13.17 -0.35
CA GLN A 96 15.17 -14.06 0.29
C GLN A 96 13.94 -14.10 -0.60
N ARG A 97 13.06 -15.09 -0.43
CA ARG A 97 11.80 -15.13 -1.16
C ARG A 97 10.90 -13.97 -0.70
N THR A 98 10.93 -12.88 -1.46
CA THR A 98 10.37 -11.58 -1.07
C THR A 98 9.04 -11.33 -1.77
N LEU A 99 8.01 -10.99 -1.01
CA LEU A 99 6.80 -10.38 -1.56
C LEU A 99 7.03 -8.87 -1.68
N LEU A 100 6.99 -8.35 -2.90
CA LEU A 100 7.01 -6.92 -3.15
C LEU A 100 5.57 -6.40 -3.28
N VAL A 101 5.24 -5.36 -2.51
CA VAL A 101 3.95 -4.66 -2.54
C VAL A 101 4.22 -3.21 -2.94
N ALA A 102 3.64 -2.74 -4.04
CA ALA A 102 3.88 -1.43 -4.64
C ALA A 102 2.58 -0.77 -5.09
#